data_AF-A0A4Q0ZRX0-F1
#
_entry.id   AF-A0A4Q0ZRX0-F1
#
_cell.length_a   1.000
_cell.length_b   1.000
_cell.length_c   1.000
_cell.angle_alpha   90.00
_cell.angle_beta   90.00
_cell.angle_gamma   90.00
#
_symmetry.space_group_name_H-M   'P 1'
#
loop_
_entity.id
_entity.type
_entity.pdbx_description
1 polymer ?
#
loop_
_entity_poly.entity_id
_entity_poly.type
_entity_poly.pdbx_seq_one_letter_code
_entity_poly.pdbx_strand_id
1 'polypeptide(L)'
;MKILKSLLFYPMMLIRGLFLRIVHLLAGLCVLGLIISFFLDNVPINSSFVFLIIGSLLEALAYFYDVILIKLNPTDNELILQQ
;
A
#
# COMPACT_ATOMS: atom_id res chain seq x y z
N MET A 1 8.19 22.20 -15.81
CA MET A 1 7.83 20.84 -15.33
C MET A 1 8.48 20.44 -14.00
N LYS A 2 9.73 20.83 -13.69
CA LYS A 2 10.38 20.48 -12.40
C LYS A 2 9.65 21.01 -11.15
N ILE A 3 9.09 22.23 -11.22
CA ILE A 3 8.31 22.83 -10.12
C ILE A 3 7.03 22.04 -9.81
N LEU A 4 6.32 21.57 -10.84
CA LEU A 4 5.10 20.77 -10.66
C LEU A 4 5.41 19.39 -10.06
N LYS A 5 6.48 18.72 -10.52
CA LYS A 5 6.94 17.47 -9.93
C LYS A 5 7.33 17.65 -8.46
N SER A 6 8.07 18.71 -8.15
CA SER A 6 8.46 19.08 -6.79
C SER A 6 7.24 19.33 -5.89
N LEU A 7 6.26 20.11 -6.39
CA LEU A 7 5.03 20.42 -5.66
C LEU A 7 4.21 19.18 -5.30
N LEU A 8 4.22 18.14 -6.15
CA LEU A 8 3.54 16.87 -5.87
C LEU A 8 4.39 15.94 -4.99
N PHE A 9 5.70 15.89 -5.24
CA PHE A 9 6.63 14.98 -4.57
C PHE A 9 6.74 15.24 -3.07
N TYR A 10 6.96 16.48 -2.64
CA TYR A 10 7.15 16.81 -1.22
C TYR A 10 5.95 16.46 -0.32
N PRO A 11 4.70 16.85 -0.64
CA PRO A 11 3.56 16.46 0.19
C PRO A 11 3.33 14.94 0.17
N MET A 12 3.56 14.29 -0.98
CA MET A 12 3.45 12.83 -1.08
C MET A 12 4.51 12.13 -0.21
N MET A 13 5.75 12.62 -0.22
CA MET A 13 6.82 12.08 0.63
C MET A 13 6.53 12.28 2.13
N LEU A 14 5.93 13.41 2.51
CA LEU A 14 5.57 13.71 3.90
C LEU A 14 4.50 12.75 4.43
N ILE A 15 3.46 12.47 3.63
CA ILE A 15 2.38 11.57 4.06
C ILE A 15 2.71 10.09 3.86
N ARG A 16 3.76 9.75 3.10
CA ARG A 16 4.18 8.37 2.78
C ARG A 16 4.19 7.47 4.01
N GLY A 17 4.88 7.89 5.07
CA GLY A 17 5.07 7.05 6.26
C GLY A 17 3.76 6.72 7.00
N LEU A 18 2.78 7.62 6.94
CA LEU A 18 1.46 7.40 7.53
C LEU A 18 0.56 6.60 6.59
N PHE A 19 0.61 6.89 5.28
CA PHE A 19 -0.10 6.14 4.25
C PHE A 19 0.28 4.66 4.25
N LEU A 20 1.59 4.34 4.17
CA LEU A 20 2.08 2.96 4.16
C LEU A 20 1.71 2.21 5.45
N ARG A 21 1.83 2.86 6.61
CA ARG A 21 1.42 2.25 7.89
C ARG A 21 -0.06 1.88 7.90
N ILE A 22 -0.93 2.76 7.43
CA ILE A 22 -2.37 2.48 7.37
C ILE A 22 -2.65 1.34 6.38
N VAL A 23 -2.08 1.40 5.18
CA VAL A 23 -2.31 0.40 4.14
C VAL A 23 -1.82 -0.98 4.57
N HIS A 24 -0.61 -1.11 5.10
CA HIS A 24 -0.10 -2.38 5.63
C HIS A 24 -0.92 -2.88 6.82
N LEU A 25 -1.42 -1.99 7.69
CA LEU A 25 -2.29 -2.39 8.79
C LEU A 25 -3.61 -2.97 8.25
N LEU A 26 -4.24 -2.31 7.28
CA LEU A 26 -5.46 -2.82 6.64
C LEU A 26 -5.20 -4.14 5.89
N ALA A 27 -4.06 -4.27 5.21
CA ALA A 27 -3.67 -5.51 4.54
C ALA A 27 -3.46 -6.63 5.55
N GLY A 28 -2.78 -6.34 6.66
CA GLY A 28 -2.62 -7.26 7.79
C GLY A 28 -3.94 -7.70 8.40
N LEU A 29 -4.91 -6.80 8.55
CA LEU A 29 -6.27 -7.14 8.99
C LEU A 29 -6.97 -8.07 7.98
N CYS A 30 -6.77 -7.87 6.69
CA CYS A 30 -7.31 -8.77 5.66
C CYS A 30 -6.67 -10.16 5.75
N VAL A 31 -5.35 -10.24 5.97
CA VAL A 31 -4.65 -11.52 6.18
C VAL A 31 -5.15 -12.22 7.45
N LEU A 32 -5.31 -11.48 8.56
CA LEU A 32 -5.88 -12.04 9.79
C LEU A 32 -7.31 -12.53 9.58
N GLY A 33 -8.15 -11.77 8.87
CA GLY A 33 -9.51 -12.18 8.52
C GLY A 33 -9.54 -13.45 7.67
N LEU A 34 -8.61 -13.58 6.73
CA LEU A 34 -8.42 -14.78 5.92
C LEU A 34 -7.96 -15.98 6.74
N ILE A 35 -7.04 -15.81 7.69
CA ILE A 35 -6.61 -16.89 8.58
C ILE A 35 -7.80 -17.35 9.42
N ILE A 36 -8.52 -16.41 10.02
CA ILE A 36 -9.70 -16.68 10.86
C ILE A 36 -10.79 -17.40 10.05
N SER A 37 -11.01 -17.05 8.78
CA SER A 37 -12.03 -17.70 7.95
C SER A 37 -11.77 -19.18 7.70
N PHE A 38 -10.51 -19.65 7.77
CA PHE A 38 -10.19 -21.07 7.70
C PHE A 38 -10.51 -21.86 8.97
N PHE A 39 -10.66 -21.20 10.12
CA PHE A 39 -10.94 -21.83 11.41
C PHE A 39 -12.43 -21.79 11.80
N LEU A 40 -13.27 -21.07 11.07
CA LEU A 40 -14.72 -21.02 11.33
C LEU A 40 -15.49 -21.81 10.26
N ASP A 41 -16.22 -22.83 10.71
CA ASP A 41 -16.99 -23.74 9.85
C ASP A 41 -18.15 -23.07 9.09
N ASN A 42 -18.61 -21.89 9.52
CA ASN A 42 -19.77 -21.19 8.94
C ASN A 42 -19.41 -19.97 8.08
N VAL A 43 -18.16 -19.85 7.64
CA VAL A 43 -17.74 -18.70 6.83
C VAL A 43 -17.93 -19.01 5.33
N PRO A 44 -18.67 -18.16 4.58
CA PRO A 44 -18.85 -18.37 3.15
C PRO A 44 -17.50 -18.37 2.43
N ILE A 45 -17.24 -19.37 1.57
CA ILE A 45 -16.00 -19.49 0.79
C ILE A 45 -15.64 -18.18 0.07
N ASN A 46 -16.65 -17.47 -0.44
CA ASN A 46 -16.47 -16.20 -1.14
C ASN A 46 -15.79 -15.12 -0.27
N SER A 47 -15.97 -15.14 1.04
CA SER A 47 -15.37 -14.14 1.94
C SER A 47 -13.86 -14.29 2.07
N SER A 48 -13.34 -15.53 2.07
CA SER A 48 -11.88 -15.78 2.03
C SER A 48 -11.26 -15.21 0.76
N PHE A 49 -11.94 -15.37 -0.39
CA PHE A 49 -11.50 -14.75 -1.65
C PHE A 49 -11.54 -13.22 -1.59
N VAL A 50 -12.56 -12.65 -0.95
CA VAL A 50 -12.65 -11.19 -0.75
C VAL A 50 -11.46 -10.68 0.07
N PHE A 51 -11.13 -11.33 1.20
CA PHE A 51 -9.97 -10.94 2.00
C PHE A 51 -8.65 -11.06 1.23
N LEU A 52 -8.48 -12.11 0.44
CA LEU A 52 -7.29 -12.30 -0.39
C LEU A 52 -7.15 -11.21 -1.46
N ILE A 53 -8.24 -10.92 -2.18
CA ILE A 53 -8.25 -9.92 -3.25
C ILE A 53 -8.04 -8.51 -2.67
N ILE A 54 -8.75 -8.15 -1.60
CA ILE A 54 -8.62 -6.82 -0.99
C ILE A 54 -7.23 -6.66 -0.36
N GLY A 55 -6.73 -7.66 0.36
CA GLY A 55 -5.40 -7.63 0.97
C GLY A 55 -4.29 -7.46 -0.07
N SER A 56 -4.35 -8.23 -1.16
CA SER A 56 -3.38 -8.09 -2.27
C SER A 56 -3.47 -6.76 -2.99
N LEU A 57 -4.68 -6.20 -3.19
CA LEU A 57 -4.87 -4.86 -3.75
C LEU A 57 -4.28 -3.76 -2.87
N LEU A 58 -4.40 -3.88 -1.54
CA LEU A 58 -3.80 -2.93 -0.60
C LEU A 58 -2.27 -2.96 -0.66
N GLU A 59 -1.66 -4.13 -0.68
CA GLU A 59 -0.20 -4.25 -0.86
C GLU A 59 0.27 -3.73 -2.22
N ALA A 60 -0.48 -4.04 -3.29
CA ALA A 60 -0.21 -3.48 -4.61
C ALA A 60 -0.32 -1.95 -4.63
N LEU A 61 -1.26 -1.37 -3.87
CA LEU A 61 -1.43 0.07 -3.73
C LEU A 61 -0.24 0.71 -2.98
N ALA A 62 0.24 0.08 -1.90
CA ALA A 62 1.44 0.52 -1.18
C ALA A 62 2.68 0.52 -2.09
N TYR A 63 2.88 -0.55 -2.86
CA TYR A 63 3.96 -0.64 -3.83
C TYR A 63 3.83 0.42 -4.93
N PHE A 64 2.63 0.60 -5.49
CA PHE A 64 2.39 1.57 -6.54
C PHE A 64 2.66 3.00 -6.08
N TYR A 65 2.33 3.32 -4.83
CA TYR A 65 2.62 4.61 -4.22
C TYR A 65 4.13 4.92 -4.20
N ASP A 66 4.96 3.95 -3.80
CA ASP A 66 6.42 4.09 -3.79
C ASP A 66 6.99 4.25 -5.21
N VAL A 67 6.48 3.49 -6.19
CA VAL A 67 6.88 3.62 -7.60
C VAL A 67 6.57 5.02 -8.14
N ILE A 68 5.40 5.59 -7.79
CA ILE A 68 5.05 6.96 -8.20
C ILE A 68 6.02 7.96 -7.59
N LEU A 69 6.33 7.83 -6.30
CA LEU A 69 7.29 8.70 -5.61
C LEU A 69 8.67 8.69 -6.26
N ILE A 70 9.19 7.50 -6.58
CA ILE A 70 10.48 7.36 -7.25
C ILE A 70 10.44 8.03 -8.63
N LYS A 71 9.38 7.83 -9.43
CA LYS A 71 9.23 8.46 -10.76
C LYS A 71 9.05 9.98 -10.72
N LEU A 72 8.45 10.49 -9.64
CA LEU A 72 8.21 11.91 -9.43
C LEU A 72 9.43 12.65 -8.88
N ASN A 73 10.47 11.94 -8.44
CA ASN A 73 11.66 12.53 -7.87
C ASN A 73 12.22 13.66 -8.77
N PRO A 74 12.20 14.93 -8.31
CA PRO A 74 12.64 16.06 -9.12
C PRO A 74 14.17 16.22 -9.17
N THR A 75 14.90 15.48 -8.33
CA THR A 75 16.35 15.66 -8.12
C THR A 75 17.22 14.80 -9.03
N ASP A 76 16.64 13.92 -9.85
CA ASP A 76 17.34 12.97 -10.75
C ASP A 76 18.39 12.03 -10.08
N ASN A 77 18.55 12.13 -8.75
CA ASN A 77 19.36 11.24 -7.93
C ASN A 77 18.61 9.94 -7.64
N GLU A 78 19.33 8.83 -7.41
CA GLU A 78 18.72 7.59 -6.95
C GLU A 78 18.05 7.80 -5.59
N LEU A 79 16.73 7.64 -5.54
CA LEU A 79 15.95 7.74 -4.32
C LEU A 79 15.73 6.34 -3.75
N ILE A 80 16.50 5.98 -2.74
CA ILE A 80 16.36 4.70 -2.04
C ILE A 80 15.35 4.87 -0.91
N LEU A 81 14.14 4.33 -1.09
CA LEU A 81 13.10 4.31 -0.08
C LEU A 81 13.34 3.12 0.86
N GLN A 82 13.86 3.37 2.06
CA GLN A 82 13.94 2.33 3.09
C GLN A 82 12.53 1.99 3.60
N GLN A 83 12.27 0.68 3.72
CA GLN A 83 11.03 0.11 4.21
C GLN A 83 11.01 0.08 5.74
#